data_AF-A0A1C3VK52-F1
#
_entry.id   AF-A0A1C3VK52-F1
#
_cell.length_a   1.000
_cell.length_b   1.000
_cell.length_c   1.000
_cell.angle_alpha   90.00
_cell.angle_beta   90.00
_cell.angle_gamma   90.00
#
_symmetry.space_group_name_H-M   'P 1'
#
loop_
_entity.id
_entity.type
_entity.pdbx_description
1 polymer ?
#
loop_
_entity_poly.entity_id
_entity_poly.type
_entity_poly.pdbx_seq_one_letter_code
_entity_poly.pdbx_strand_id
1 'polypeptide(L)'
;MDQTNPTSTIIAADRTRTAASHCLELFGGSISWGVVMAASALAALYLRNGLLTSHLTALALVYFLGGALSWPIMVPLARRVANGRPPSARFAAFFLALSLGTTAMTAFLFAMDYRWFYARWHAPFGSLIWTFQFLFTGASAVYQFAVLGVTLFLPFGLLCLITTSAYLARYER
;
A
#
# COMPACT_ATOMS: atom_id res chain seq x y z
N MET A 1 -17.19 -53.65 25.67
CA MET A 1 -17.64 -52.39 26.29
C MET A 1 -16.70 -51.32 25.81
N ASP A 2 -17.23 -50.45 24.95
CA ASP A 2 -16.49 -49.47 24.14
C ASP A 2 -15.75 -48.41 24.95
N GLN A 3 -14.54 -48.11 24.49
CA GLN A 3 -13.71 -47.00 24.91
C GLN A 3 -14.20 -45.70 24.24
N THR A 4 -14.88 -44.82 24.97
CA THR A 4 -15.13 -43.45 24.49
C THR A 4 -13.93 -42.58 24.83
N ASN A 5 -13.00 -42.49 23.88
CA ASN A 5 -11.83 -41.62 23.92
C ASN A 5 -12.26 -40.12 23.86
N PRO A 6 -11.96 -39.29 24.87
CA PRO A 6 -12.32 -37.86 24.91
C PRO A 6 -11.50 -36.97 23.94
N THR A 7 -10.60 -37.55 23.15
CA THR A 7 -9.71 -36.79 22.26
C THR A 7 -10.39 -36.34 20.96
N SER A 8 -11.58 -36.85 20.65
CA SER A 8 -12.28 -36.57 19.38
C SER A 8 -13.00 -35.21 19.34
N THR A 9 -13.11 -34.49 20.46
CA THR A 9 -13.84 -33.21 20.55
C THR A 9 -12.96 -31.96 20.43
N ILE A 10 -11.63 -32.10 20.35
CA ILE A 10 -10.71 -30.94 20.19
C ILE A 10 -10.47 -30.58 18.71
N ILE A 11 -10.83 -31.45 17.76
CA ILE A 11 -10.68 -31.18 16.31
C ILE A 11 -11.99 -30.60 15.73
N ALA A 12 -12.65 -29.73 16.48
CA ALA A 12 -13.89 -29.06 16.07
C ALA A 12 -13.74 -27.54 16.19
N ALA A 13 -12.86 -26.97 15.38
CA ALA A 13 -12.96 -25.58 14.90
C ALA A 13 -11.82 -25.25 13.92
N ASP A 14 -11.65 -26.05 12.85
CA ASP A 14 -11.08 -25.46 11.64
C ASP A 14 -12.16 -24.53 11.10
N ARG A 15 -12.15 -23.29 11.60
CA ARG A 15 -13.10 -22.24 11.21
C ARG A 15 -12.81 -21.96 9.74
N THR A 16 -13.56 -22.61 8.87
CA THR A 16 -13.61 -22.29 7.44
C THR A 16 -13.98 -20.81 7.33
N ARG A 17 -12.96 -19.96 7.25
CA ARG A 17 -13.16 -18.52 7.05
C ARG A 17 -13.91 -18.39 5.73
N THR A 18 -15.13 -17.88 5.82
CA THR A 18 -15.94 -17.62 4.62
C THR A 18 -15.20 -16.60 3.75
N ALA A 19 -15.32 -16.71 2.43
CA ALA A 19 -14.72 -15.75 1.50
C ALA A 19 -15.08 -14.29 1.85
N ALA A 20 -16.29 -14.06 2.38
CA ALA A 20 -16.73 -12.78 2.90
C ALA A 20 -15.87 -12.24 4.05
N SER A 21 -15.48 -13.09 5.01
CA SER A 21 -14.60 -12.68 6.12
C SER A 21 -13.21 -12.28 5.62
N HIS A 22 -12.66 -12.99 4.65
CA HIS A 22 -11.39 -12.65 4.02
C HIS A 22 -11.46 -11.33 3.23
N CYS A 23 -12.54 -11.10 2.48
CA CYS A 23 -12.74 -9.84 1.77
C CYS A 23 -12.88 -8.66 2.73
N LEU A 24 -13.61 -8.83 3.84
CA LEU A 24 -13.75 -7.81 4.88
C LEU A 24 -12.42 -7.48 5.55
N GLU A 25 -11.60 -8.49 5.87
CA GLU A 25 -10.26 -8.28 6.43
C GLU A 25 -9.34 -7.53 5.45
N LEU A 26 -9.38 -7.88 4.16
CA LEU A 26 -8.60 -7.18 3.13
C LEU A 26 -9.07 -5.74 2.93
N PHE A 27 -10.38 -5.51 2.92
CA PHE A 27 -10.95 -4.17 2.78
C PHE A 27 -10.66 -3.30 4.01
N GLY A 28 -10.85 -3.85 5.21
CA GLY A 28 -10.52 -3.17 6.47
C GLY A 28 -9.04 -2.81 6.55
N GLY A 29 -8.16 -3.75 6.17
CA GLY A 29 -6.72 -3.50 6.09
C GLY A 29 -6.35 -2.44 5.05
N SER A 30 -7.01 -2.45 3.90
CA SER A 30 -6.83 -1.44 2.83
C SER A 30 -7.15 -0.04 3.32
N ILE A 31 -8.36 0.17 3.87
CA ILE A 31 -8.77 1.48 4.39
C ILE A 31 -7.85 1.92 5.53
N SER A 32 -7.54 1.02 6.47
CA SER A 32 -6.67 1.33 7.60
C SER A 32 -5.28 1.75 7.14
N TRP A 33 -4.70 1.03 6.18
CA TRP A 33 -3.39 1.35 5.63
C TRP A 33 -3.39 2.70 4.89
N GLY A 34 -4.44 2.98 4.11
CA GLY A 34 -4.64 4.28 3.49
C GLY A 34 -4.69 5.42 4.51
N VAL A 35 -5.48 5.28 5.58
CA VAL A 35 -5.57 6.29 6.65
C VAL A 35 -4.21 6.54 7.28
N VAL A 36 -3.46 5.48 7.58
CA VAL A 36 -2.11 5.58 8.18
C VAL A 36 -1.12 6.30 7.25
N MET A 37 -1.15 6.01 5.95
CA MET A 37 -0.28 6.70 4.96
C MET A 37 -0.64 8.17 4.80
N ALA A 38 -1.93 8.51 4.75
CA ALA A 38 -2.39 9.90 4.72
C ALA A 38 -2.00 10.65 6.00
N ALA A 39 -2.20 10.04 7.17
CA ALA A 39 -1.80 10.61 8.45
C ALA A 39 -0.29 10.84 8.53
N SER A 40 0.53 9.89 8.05
CA SER A 40 1.98 10.07 7.94
C SER A 40 2.33 11.29 7.09
N ALA A 41 1.75 11.39 5.90
CA ALA A 41 2.03 12.48 4.97
C ALA A 41 1.63 13.84 5.55
N LEU A 42 0.47 13.92 6.19
CA LEU A 42 -0.01 15.13 6.86
C LEU A 42 0.88 15.49 8.05
N ALA A 43 1.29 14.53 8.88
CA ALA A 43 2.19 14.79 10.00
C ALA A 43 3.57 15.29 9.52
N ALA A 44 4.15 14.64 8.52
CA ALA A 44 5.42 15.06 7.92
C ALA A 44 5.31 16.46 7.30
N LEU A 45 4.21 16.74 6.60
CA LEU A 45 3.96 18.05 6.01
C LEU A 45 3.76 19.13 7.09
N TYR A 46 3.02 18.83 8.16
CA TYR A 46 2.84 19.73 9.30
C TYR A 46 4.18 20.09 9.93
N LEU A 47 5.05 19.10 10.16
CA LEU A 47 6.40 19.35 10.68
C LEU A 47 7.28 20.15 9.72
N ARG A 48 7.08 20.00 8.41
CA ARG A 48 7.88 20.68 7.39
C ARG A 48 7.47 22.12 7.16
N ASN A 49 6.17 22.43 7.14
CA ASN A 49 5.67 23.75 6.77
C ASN A 49 4.34 24.15 7.44
N GLY A 50 3.91 23.46 8.49
CA GLY A 50 2.68 23.78 9.20
C GLY A 50 1.39 23.53 8.40
N LEU A 51 1.43 22.65 7.38
CA LEU A 51 0.32 22.38 6.44
C LEU A 51 -0.03 23.57 5.53
N LEU A 52 0.86 24.55 5.40
CA LEU A 52 0.67 25.69 4.52
C LEU A 52 0.85 25.24 3.05
N THR A 53 -0.22 24.74 2.45
CA THR A 53 -0.29 24.36 1.02
C THR A 53 -1.72 24.49 0.50
N SER A 54 -1.86 24.88 -0.76
CA SER A 54 -3.15 24.91 -1.47
C SER A 54 -3.66 23.52 -1.87
N HIS A 55 -2.80 22.49 -1.79
CA HIS A 55 -3.09 21.14 -2.31
C HIS A 55 -3.25 20.09 -1.20
N LEU A 56 -3.60 20.50 0.02
CA LEU A 56 -3.65 19.61 1.18
C LEU A 56 -4.54 18.39 0.96
N THR A 57 -5.75 18.62 0.45
CA THR A 57 -6.73 17.56 0.16
C THR A 57 -6.23 16.60 -0.92
N ALA A 58 -5.62 17.12 -1.98
CA ALA A 58 -5.08 16.29 -3.06
C ALA A 58 -3.93 15.40 -2.56
N LEU A 59 -3.03 15.97 -1.76
CA LEU A 59 -1.95 15.21 -1.09
C LEU A 59 -2.53 14.12 -0.18
N ALA A 60 -3.48 14.46 0.70
CA ALA A 60 -4.10 13.48 1.59
C ALA A 60 -4.73 12.32 0.80
N LEU A 61 -5.47 12.62 -0.27
CA LEU A 61 -6.11 11.62 -1.13
C LEU A 61 -5.09 10.74 -1.87
N VAL A 62 -4.02 11.31 -2.43
CA VAL A 62 -3.00 10.55 -3.15
C VAL A 62 -2.31 9.55 -2.23
N TYR A 63 -1.95 9.94 -0.99
CA TYR A 63 -1.33 9.03 -0.03
C TYR A 63 -2.33 8.02 0.55
N PHE A 64 -3.58 8.44 0.80
CA PHE A 64 -4.65 7.54 1.21
C PHE A 64 -4.88 6.44 0.18
N LEU A 65 -5.12 6.82 -1.08
CA LEU A 65 -5.36 5.88 -2.17
C LEU A 65 -4.12 5.06 -2.48
N GLY A 66 -2.93 5.66 -2.38
CA GLY A 66 -1.65 4.98 -2.50
C GLY A 66 -1.51 3.80 -1.54
N GLY A 67 -1.79 4.02 -0.26
CA GLY A 67 -1.87 2.96 0.74
C GLY A 67 -3.03 2.00 0.45
N ALA A 68 -4.25 2.50 0.34
CA ALA A 68 -5.45 1.68 0.21
C ALA A 68 -5.40 0.73 -0.99
N LEU A 69 -5.00 1.21 -2.17
CA LEU A 69 -4.97 0.39 -3.39
C LEU A 69 -3.78 -0.58 -3.42
N SER A 70 -2.67 -0.25 -2.74
CA SER A 70 -1.52 -1.15 -2.66
C SER A 70 -1.82 -2.40 -1.82
N TRP A 71 -2.56 -2.26 -0.72
CA TRP A 71 -2.84 -3.34 0.24
C TRP A 71 -3.48 -4.60 -0.37
N PRO A 72 -4.62 -4.54 -1.10
CA PRO A 72 -5.27 -5.75 -1.64
C PRO A 72 -4.42 -6.46 -2.71
N ILE A 73 -3.42 -5.78 -3.27
CA ILE A 73 -2.52 -6.36 -4.27
C ILE A 73 -1.29 -6.98 -3.59
N MET A 74 -0.65 -6.21 -2.71
CA MET A 74 0.65 -6.54 -2.16
C MET A 74 0.58 -7.53 -1.00
N VAL A 75 -0.44 -7.46 -0.15
CA VAL A 75 -0.56 -8.39 0.98
C VAL A 75 -0.75 -9.84 0.51
N PRO A 76 -1.66 -10.15 -0.43
CA PRO A 76 -1.76 -11.51 -0.98
C PRO A 76 -0.49 -11.97 -1.71
N LEU A 77 0.18 -11.06 -2.43
CA LEU A 77 1.45 -11.37 -3.08
C LEU A 77 2.55 -11.72 -2.07
N ALA A 78 2.70 -10.91 -1.02
CA ALA A 78 3.65 -11.14 0.07
C ALA A 78 3.36 -12.45 0.79
N ARG A 79 2.08 -12.76 1.07
CA ARG A 79 1.66 -14.05 1.67
C ARG A 79 2.13 -15.24 0.84
N ARG A 80 1.97 -15.20 -0.49
CA ARG A 80 2.44 -16.27 -1.39
C ARG A 80 3.96 -16.46 -1.31
N VAL A 81 4.72 -15.35 -1.27
CA VAL A 81 6.19 -15.38 -1.18
C VAL A 81 6.66 -15.85 0.21
N ALA A 82 5.95 -15.49 1.26
CA ALA A 82 6.27 -15.77 2.66
C ALA A 82 5.89 -17.19 3.11
N ASN A 83 5.07 -17.90 2.35
CA ASN A 83 4.55 -19.21 2.73
C ASN A 83 5.68 -20.22 2.99
N GLY A 84 5.64 -20.89 4.14
CA GLY A 84 6.66 -21.87 4.56
C GLY A 84 8.04 -21.28 4.87
N ARG A 85 8.21 -19.95 4.91
CA ARG A 85 9.49 -19.29 5.19
C ARG A 85 9.69 -19.01 6.69
N PRO A 86 10.93 -18.85 7.18
CA PRO A 86 11.17 -18.44 8.56
C PRO A 86 10.66 -17.01 8.84
N PRO A 87 10.40 -16.64 10.11
CA PRO A 87 9.79 -15.34 10.47
C PRO A 87 10.51 -14.11 9.91
N SER A 88 11.85 -14.12 9.85
CA SER A 88 12.65 -13.03 9.29
C SER A 88 12.38 -12.83 7.79
N ALA A 89 12.26 -13.91 7.02
CA ALA A 89 11.93 -13.86 5.61
C ALA A 89 10.47 -13.41 5.36
N ARG A 90 9.53 -13.78 6.25
CA ARG A 90 8.15 -13.28 6.19
C ARG A 90 8.11 -11.78 6.42
N PHE A 91 8.80 -11.28 7.44
CA PHE A 91 8.94 -9.85 7.70
C PHE A 91 9.50 -9.11 6.49
N ALA A 92 10.60 -9.60 5.92
CA ALA A 92 11.21 -8.99 4.73
C ALA A 92 10.24 -8.98 3.54
N ALA A 93 9.49 -10.06 3.31
CA ALA A 93 8.51 -10.13 2.24
C ALA A 93 7.40 -9.07 2.40
N PHE A 94 6.81 -8.93 3.59
CA PHE A 94 5.80 -7.91 3.85
C PHE A 94 6.38 -6.49 3.79
N PHE A 95 7.54 -6.28 4.39
CA PHE A 95 8.22 -4.98 4.40
C PHE A 95 8.53 -4.50 2.98
N LEU A 96 9.12 -5.35 2.15
CA LEU A 96 9.45 -5.01 0.76
C LEU A 96 8.20 -4.84 -0.10
N ALA A 97 7.23 -5.74 0.01
CA ALA A 97 6.01 -5.67 -0.79
C ALA A 97 5.19 -4.41 -0.47
N LEU A 98 5.00 -4.11 0.82
CA LEU A 98 4.25 -2.93 1.25
C LEU A 98 5.01 -1.63 0.97
N SER A 99 6.33 -1.57 1.21
CA SER A 99 7.12 -0.37 0.90
C SER A 99 7.12 -0.06 -0.58
N LEU A 100 7.54 -1.01 -1.42
CA LEU A 100 7.63 -0.82 -2.87
C LEU A 100 6.24 -0.61 -3.47
N GLY A 101 5.25 -1.40 -3.07
CA GLY A 101 3.91 -1.31 -3.62
C GLY A 101 3.18 -0.03 -3.23
N THR A 102 3.29 0.41 -1.97
CA THR A 102 2.69 1.69 -1.55
C THR A 102 3.37 2.86 -2.26
N THR A 103 4.70 2.85 -2.33
CA THR A 103 5.48 3.91 -3.00
C THR A 103 5.15 3.95 -4.49
N ALA A 104 5.14 2.80 -5.18
CA ALA A 104 4.84 2.71 -6.60
C ALA A 104 3.39 3.11 -6.91
N MET A 105 2.41 2.67 -6.12
CA MET A 105 1.01 3.06 -6.29
C MET A 105 0.81 4.56 -6.09
N THR A 106 1.43 5.13 -5.06
CA THR A 106 1.35 6.57 -4.78
C THR A 106 2.01 7.38 -5.90
N ALA A 107 3.20 6.95 -6.36
CA ALA A 107 3.90 7.57 -7.49
C ALA A 107 3.08 7.50 -8.78
N PHE A 108 2.42 6.37 -9.03
CA PHE A 108 1.52 6.18 -10.17
C PHE A 108 0.33 7.14 -10.12
N LEU A 109 -0.36 7.22 -8.98
CA LEU A 109 -1.49 8.14 -8.79
C LEU A 109 -1.06 9.59 -8.97
N PHE A 110 0.07 9.98 -8.37
CA PHE A 110 0.67 11.30 -8.57
C PHE A 110 0.98 11.56 -10.05
N ALA A 111 1.58 10.60 -10.76
CA ALA A 111 1.88 10.74 -12.17
C ALA A 111 0.62 10.84 -13.04
N MET A 112 -0.48 10.18 -12.68
CA MET A 112 -1.77 10.31 -13.37
C MET A 112 -2.40 11.67 -13.16
N ASP A 113 -2.39 12.20 -11.94
CA ASP A 113 -2.86 13.57 -11.64
C ASP A 113 -2.01 14.62 -12.37
N TYR A 114 -0.68 14.48 -12.31
CA TYR A 114 0.26 15.33 -13.02
C TYR A 114 0.01 15.30 -14.54
N ARG A 115 -0.11 14.10 -15.11
CA ARG A 115 -0.41 13.93 -16.54
C ARG A 115 -1.74 14.56 -16.91
N TRP A 116 -2.78 14.38 -16.08
CA TRP A 116 -4.10 14.95 -16.33
C TRP A 116 -4.03 16.48 -16.50
N PHE A 117 -3.26 17.16 -15.64
CA PHE A 117 -3.02 18.59 -15.75
C PHE A 117 -2.35 18.97 -17.08
N TYR A 118 -1.33 18.21 -17.49
CA TYR A 118 -0.54 18.50 -18.70
C TYR A 118 -1.17 18.03 -20.01
N ALA A 119 -2.19 17.15 -19.96
CA ALA A 119 -2.80 16.54 -21.13
C ALA A 119 -3.38 17.56 -22.13
N ARG A 120 -3.76 18.77 -21.67
CA ARG A 120 -4.27 19.85 -22.54
C ARG A 120 -3.24 20.40 -23.54
N TRP A 121 -1.95 20.19 -23.29
CA TRP A 121 -0.86 20.56 -24.20
C TRP A 121 -0.29 19.36 -24.95
N HIS A 122 -0.89 18.18 -24.79
CA HIS A 122 -0.45 17.00 -25.51
C HIS A 122 -1.08 16.95 -26.91
N ALA A 123 -0.37 16.32 -27.84
CA ALA A 123 -0.88 15.96 -29.15
C ALA A 123 -2.10 15.01 -29.03
N PRO A 124 -2.88 14.82 -30.11
CA PRO A 124 -4.00 13.87 -30.10
C PRO A 124 -3.58 12.47 -29.65
N PHE A 125 -4.45 11.84 -28.86
CA PHE A 125 -4.25 10.49 -28.34
C PHE A 125 -3.93 9.50 -29.46
N GLY A 126 -2.96 8.61 -29.21
CA GLY A 126 -2.54 7.58 -30.16
C GLY A 126 -1.53 8.03 -31.21
N SER A 127 -1.20 9.33 -31.30
CA SER A 127 -0.08 9.79 -32.13
C SER A 127 1.28 9.42 -31.50
N LEU A 128 2.32 9.28 -32.33
CA LEU A 128 3.69 9.02 -31.85
C LEU A 128 4.17 10.12 -30.88
N ILE A 129 3.84 11.38 -31.17
CA ILE A 129 4.17 12.53 -30.31
C ILE A 129 3.47 12.40 -28.95
N TRP A 130 2.19 12.06 -28.93
CA TRP A 130 1.44 11.84 -27.68
C TRP A 130 2.09 10.74 -26.83
N THR A 131 2.55 9.64 -27.44
CA THR A 131 3.23 8.55 -26.73
C THR A 131 4.50 9.06 -26.04
N PHE A 132 5.34 9.82 -26.74
CA PHE A 132 6.53 10.42 -26.11
C PHE A 132 6.15 11.37 -24.98
N GLN A 133 5.17 12.25 -25.19
CA GLN A 133 4.72 13.20 -24.16
C GLN A 133 4.16 12.46 -22.94
N PHE A 134 3.36 11.41 -23.13
CA PHE A 134 2.84 10.56 -22.06
C PHE A 134 3.98 9.95 -21.23
N LEU A 135 4.96 9.32 -21.89
CA LEU A 135 6.07 8.64 -21.23
C LEU A 135 6.96 9.62 -20.47
N PHE A 136 7.40 10.71 -21.10
CA PHE A 136 8.32 11.66 -20.47
C PHE A 136 7.64 12.49 -19.38
N THR A 137 6.37 12.87 -19.55
CA THR A 137 5.61 13.55 -18.49
C THR A 137 5.42 12.63 -17.29
N GLY A 138 5.03 11.37 -17.52
CA GLY A 138 4.86 10.37 -16.48
C GLY A 138 6.17 10.07 -15.74
N ALA A 139 7.25 9.82 -16.49
CA ALA A 139 8.57 9.55 -15.92
C ALA A 139 9.09 10.74 -15.08
N SER A 140 8.89 11.96 -15.56
CA SER A 140 9.26 13.18 -14.82
C SER A 140 8.48 13.30 -13.52
N ALA A 141 7.17 13.00 -13.54
CA ALA A 141 6.34 13.02 -12.34
C ALA A 141 6.77 11.95 -11.33
N VAL A 142 7.09 10.74 -11.77
CA VAL A 142 7.62 9.67 -10.90
C VAL A 142 8.94 10.09 -10.27
N TYR A 143 9.85 10.71 -11.03
CA TYR A 143 11.11 11.23 -10.50
C TYR A 143 10.88 12.32 -9.45
N GLN A 144 10.02 13.29 -9.73
CA GLN A 144 9.65 14.33 -8.76
C GLN A 144 9.07 13.74 -7.47
N PHE A 145 8.19 12.76 -7.59
CA PHE A 145 7.64 12.04 -6.44
C PHE A 145 8.72 11.28 -5.67
N ALA A 146 9.66 10.61 -6.35
CA ALA A 146 10.74 9.88 -5.71
C ALA A 146 11.62 10.80 -4.83
N VAL A 147 11.91 12.01 -5.32
CA VAL A 147 12.74 12.98 -4.59
C VAL A 147 11.97 13.67 -3.46
N LEU A 148 10.74 14.11 -3.73
CA LEU A 148 9.98 14.96 -2.81
C LEU A 148 8.92 14.18 -2.04
N GLY A 149 8.11 13.39 -2.74
CA GLY A 149 6.98 12.67 -2.18
C GLY A 149 7.38 11.55 -1.22
N VAL A 150 8.44 10.79 -1.51
CA VAL A 150 8.87 9.68 -0.64
C VAL A 150 9.20 10.16 0.77
N THR A 151 9.73 11.38 0.89
CA THR A 151 10.09 11.96 2.20
C THR A 151 8.89 12.17 3.12
N LEU A 152 7.67 12.32 2.58
CA LEU A 152 6.45 12.47 3.39
C LEU A 152 5.97 11.15 4.01
N PHE A 153 6.51 10.00 3.59
CA PHE A 153 6.33 8.75 4.34
C PHE A 153 7.22 8.69 5.58
N LEU A 154 8.20 9.59 5.74
CA LEU A 154 9.17 9.53 6.83
C LEU A 154 8.90 10.61 7.89
N PRO A 155 9.13 10.29 9.19
CA PRO A 155 9.48 8.98 9.74
C PRO A 155 8.27 8.06 9.97
N PHE A 156 7.06 8.61 10.03
CA PHE A 156 5.89 7.93 10.59
C PHE A 156 5.44 6.72 9.75
N GLY A 157 5.39 6.85 8.43
CA GLY A 157 5.06 5.76 7.52
C GLY A 157 6.06 4.61 7.61
N LEU A 158 7.35 4.88 7.81
CA LEU A 158 8.36 3.83 8.06
C LEU A 158 8.11 3.09 9.37
N LEU A 159 7.80 3.80 10.45
CA LEU A 159 7.46 3.17 11.73
C LEU A 159 6.23 2.27 11.58
N CYS A 160 5.17 2.79 10.96
CA CYS A 160 3.95 2.02 10.68
C CYS A 160 4.19 0.83 9.75
N LEU A 161 5.08 0.97 8.77
CA LEU A 161 5.48 -0.12 7.88
C LEU A 161 6.19 -1.23 8.66
N ILE A 162 7.12 -0.88 9.55
CA ILE A 162 7.84 -1.85 10.39
C ILE A 162 6.85 -2.60 11.29
N THR A 163 5.98 -1.87 12.02
CA THR A 163 5.02 -2.48 12.94
C THR A 163 4.02 -3.37 12.20
N THR A 164 3.51 -2.92 11.05
CA THR A 164 2.55 -3.68 10.25
C THR A 164 3.19 -4.91 9.62
N SER A 165 4.42 -4.80 9.12
CA SER A 165 5.16 -5.94 8.56
C SER A 165 5.50 -6.98 9.63
N ALA A 166 5.87 -6.53 10.83
CA ALA A 166 6.10 -7.42 11.98
C ALA A 166 4.82 -8.10 12.46
N TYR A 167 3.69 -7.38 12.46
CA TYR A 167 2.37 -7.95 12.75
C TYR A 167 2.01 -9.03 11.72
N LEU A 168 2.01 -8.71 10.43
CA LEU A 168 1.67 -9.67 9.38
C LEU A 168 2.59 -10.90 9.38
N ALA A 169 3.90 -10.72 9.61
CA ALA A 169 4.85 -11.83 9.69
C ALA A 169 4.57 -12.82 10.86
N ARG A 170 3.92 -12.36 11.92
CA ARG A 170 3.59 -13.19 13.11
C ARG A 170 2.26 -13.92 12.98
N TYR A 171 1.26 -13.28 12.38
CA TYR A 171 -0.11 -13.80 12.32
C TYR A 171 -0.39 -14.65 11.08
N GLU A 172 0.42 -14.55 10.04
CA GLU A 172 0.35 -15.41 8.86
C GLU A 172 1.22 -16.65 9.08
N ARG A 173 0.61 -17.82 9.27
CA ARG A 173 1.29 -19.10 9.52
C ARG A 173 1.74 -19.78 8.23
#